data_AF-A0A937J0P3-F1
#
_entry.id   AF-A0A937J0P3-F1
#
_cell.length_a   1.000
_cell.length_b   1.000
_cell.length_c   1.000
_cell.angle_alpha   90.00
_cell.angle_beta   90.00
_cell.angle_gamma   90.00
#
_symmetry.space_group_name_H-M   'P 1'
#
loop_
_entity.id
_entity.type
_entity.pdbx_description
1 polymer ?
#
loop_
_entity_poly.entity_id
_entity_poly.type
_entity_poly.pdbx_seq_one_letter_code
_entity_poly.pdbx_strand_id
1 'polypeptide(L)'
;MCQENFKNEDEEIKFANKLFEKNKFIEAESHMQNLLSNNNNSEYNFKYGVCILFKYADKSKSIPYLKKAIKDPNVDSRAFFYLARVYHYNYLFQDALKNYNKFKSLCSSKAAKSLKLDMYIKMSKNGNSLMQNLSDIVVIDKKTTSLDKFNYSYDLTDIGGKILVTEEFQSKLDKKNDHKPIIYFPPFDQDILFYSSYGESGNNGLDIYYKKRLPGGGWSESIILPENLNTEYDDDYPFLNSDATTFYFSSMGHNSMGGFDIFRSSFDKSNNSFGPVTNLDYKINSTDDDLLYIVDKENTNAIFSSKRSSEGGMIDVYNVKVKVLPLQNIVISGIFSNKINPNDFKASIKVQDITNNKLIGSYNVNNEYKYNIILPNSGTYKFIVETPESQKIHTGSVEVPSQTKLKVLKQEIELINKDGAEKLIIKDYFDQSPKDEDVILANILKEMSEPEINIDQYPDSIIDKIVQNQPKKVNIINENN
;
A
#
# COMPACT_ATOMS: atom_id res chain seq x y z
N MET A 1 13.84 -13.92 22.84
CA MET A 1 12.53 -14.42 23.28
C MET A 1 12.77 -15.38 24.44
N CYS A 2 12.23 -15.09 25.63
CA CYS A 2 12.16 -16.10 26.70
C CYS A 2 11.20 -17.19 26.23
N GLN A 3 11.66 -18.43 26.13
CA GLN A 3 10.75 -19.57 25.97
C GLN A 3 9.93 -19.68 27.26
N GLU A 4 8.63 -19.42 27.17
CA GLU A 4 7.71 -19.76 28.26
C GLU A 4 7.66 -21.29 28.38
N ASN A 5 8.01 -21.80 29.56
CA ASN A 5 7.93 -23.23 29.85
C ASN A 5 6.51 -23.57 30.33
N PHE A 6 5.67 -24.05 29.41
CA PHE A 6 4.34 -24.58 29.77
C PHE A 6 4.47 -25.97 30.38
N LYS A 7 3.66 -26.26 31.40
CA LYS A 7 3.68 -27.58 32.07
C LYS A 7 2.91 -28.65 31.28
N ASN A 8 1.99 -28.22 30.40
CA ASN A 8 1.17 -29.07 29.54
C ASN A 8 0.58 -28.26 28.37
N GLU A 9 -0.01 -28.97 27.40
CA GLU A 9 -0.62 -28.39 26.20
C GLU A 9 -1.80 -27.44 26.53
N ASP A 10 -2.59 -27.72 27.58
CA ASP A 10 -3.73 -26.87 27.98
C ASP A 10 -3.29 -25.46 28.43
N GLU A 11 -2.14 -25.35 29.11
CA GLU A 11 -1.55 -24.07 29.48
C GLU A 11 -1.11 -23.28 28.25
N GLU A 12 -0.47 -23.93 27.27
CA GLU A 12 -0.06 -23.31 26.01
C GLU A 12 -1.28 -22.84 25.20
N ILE A 13 -2.33 -23.65 25.10
CA ILE A 13 -3.59 -23.28 24.43
C ILE A 13 -4.20 -22.03 25.05
N LYS A 14 -4.31 -21.97 26.39
CA LYS A 14 -4.86 -20.81 27.09
C LYS A 14 -4.02 -19.56 26.87
N PHE A 15 -2.70 -19.70 26.90
CA PHE A 15 -1.77 -18.60 26.68
C PHE A 15 -1.86 -18.06 25.23
N ALA A 16 -1.77 -18.94 24.24
CA ALA A 16 -1.86 -18.59 22.82
C ALA A 16 -3.20 -17.89 22.50
N ASN A 17 -4.31 -18.43 23.01
CA ASN A 17 -5.63 -17.82 22.83
C ASN A 17 -5.73 -16.44 23.50
N LYS A 18 -5.13 -16.26 24.68
CA LYS A 18 -5.09 -14.96 25.36
C LYS A 18 -4.32 -13.92 24.55
N LEU A 19 -3.18 -14.29 23.95
CA LEU A 19 -2.43 -13.40 23.07
C LEU A 19 -3.27 -13.04 21.84
N PHE A 20 -3.92 -14.03 21.23
CA PHE A 20 -4.76 -13.87 20.05
C PHE A 20 -5.92 -12.90 20.29
N GLU A 21 -6.69 -13.10 21.37
CA GLU A 21 -7.82 -12.23 21.71
C GLU A 21 -7.39 -10.82 22.15
N LYS A 22 -6.11 -10.63 22.51
CA LYS A 22 -5.49 -9.31 22.75
C LYS A 22 -4.86 -8.70 21.49
N ASN A 23 -5.07 -9.29 20.31
CA ASN A 23 -4.45 -8.89 19.03
C ASN A 23 -2.91 -8.90 19.04
N LYS A 24 -2.28 -9.63 19.97
CA LYS A 24 -0.82 -9.81 20.03
C LYS A 24 -0.39 -10.93 19.07
N PHE A 25 -0.73 -10.76 17.79
CA PHE A 25 -0.60 -11.80 16.77
C PHE A 25 0.85 -12.22 16.50
N ILE A 26 1.79 -11.27 16.55
CA ILE A 26 3.22 -11.54 16.37
C ILE A 26 3.73 -12.43 17.52
N GLU A 27 3.36 -12.11 18.77
CA GLU A 27 3.70 -12.92 19.95
C GLU A 27 3.01 -14.29 19.93
N ALA A 28 1.77 -14.37 19.42
CA ALA A 28 0.99 -15.60 19.38
C ALA A 28 1.47 -16.61 18.32
N GLU A 29 2.23 -16.16 17.31
CA GLU A 29 2.46 -16.93 16.09
C GLU A 29 3.15 -18.27 16.33
N SER A 30 4.23 -18.31 17.12
CA SER A 30 4.99 -19.54 17.36
C SER A 30 4.17 -20.57 18.14
N HIS A 31 3.33 -20.11 19.07
CA HIS A 31 2.42 -20.98 19.82
C HIS A 31 1.32 -21.53 18.90
N MET A 32 0.72 -20.68 18.05
CA MET A 32 -0.30 -21.13 17.09
C MET A 32 0.28 -22.08 16.05
N GLN A 33 1.53 -21.91 15.64
CA GLN A 33 2.24 -22.83 14.76
C GLN A 33 2.40 -24.21 15.38
N ASN A 34 2.83 -24.26 16.65
CA ASN A 34 3.00 -25.49 17.40
C ASN A 34 1.66 -26.24 17.53
N LEU A 35 0.61 -25.54 17.97
CA LEU A 35 -0.74 -26.11 18.09
C LEU A 35 -1.28 -26.65 16.76
N LEU A 36 -1.10 -25.91 15.65
CA LEU A 36 -1.49 -26.35 14.32
C LEU A 36 -0.74 -27.61 13.88
N SER A 37 0.54 -27.71 14.22
CA SER A 37 1.40 -28.85 13.86
C SER A 37 1.00 -30.12 14.60
N ASN A 38 0.60 -29.98 15.87
CA ASN A 38 0.13 -31.09 16.70
C ASN A 38 -1.31 -31.53 16.32
N ASN A 39 -2.17 -30.58 15.97
CA ASN A 39 -3.56 -30.87 15.61
C ASN A 39 -4.08 -29.94 14.50
N ASN A 40 -4.00 -30.39 13.25
CA ASN A 40 -4.34 -29.59 12.09
C ASN A 40 -5.86 -29.46 11.85
N ASN A 41 -6.53 -28.58 12.62
CA ASN A 41 -7.97 -28.31 12.53
C ASN A 41 -8.30 -26.89 12.02
N SER A 42 -9.58 -26.62 11.75
CA SER A 42 -10.06 -25.36 11.16
C SER A 42 -9.75 -24.14 12.03
N GLU A 43 -9.88 -24.26 13.34
CA GLU A 43 -9.67 -23.18 14.31
C GLU A 43 -8.18 -22.77 14.39
N TYR A 44 -7.26 -23.74 14.41
CA TYR A 44 -5.84 -23.45 14.42
C TYR A 44 -5.35 -22.93 13.08
N ASN A 45 -5.92 -23.39 11.96
CA ASN A 45 -5.65 -22.79 10.66
C ASN A 45 -6.13 -21.33 10.61
N PHE A 46 -7.30 -21.04 11.19
CA PHE A 46 -7.79 -19.67 11.32
C PHE A 46 -6.80 -18.81 12.12
N LYS A 47 -6.53 -19.19 13.37
CA LYS A 47 -5.68 -18.39 14.27
C LYS A 47 -4.25 -18.24 13.77
N TYR A 48 -3.64 -19.32 13.29
CA TYR A 48 -2.31 -19.26 12.71
C TYR A 48 -2.29 -18.40 11.44
N GLY A 49 -3.28 -18.54 10.55
CA GLY A 49 -3.40 -17.70 9.36
C GLY A 49 -3.45 -16.20 9.67
N VAL A 50 -4.17 -15.81 10.73
CA VAL A 50 -4.16 -14.42 11.22
C VAL A 50 -2.80 -14.02 11.78
N CYS A 51 -2.10 -14.91 12.49
CA CYS A 51 -0.75 -14.62 12.98
C CYS A 51 0.23 -14.36 11.83
N ILE A 52 0.18 -15.19 10.77
CA ILE A 52 0.98 -15.00 9.56
C ILE A 52 0.72 -13.63 8.93
N LEU A 53 -0.56 -13.23 8.82
CA LEU A 53 -0.96 -11.97 8.21
C LEU A 53 -0.28 -10.74 8.85
N PHE A 54 -0.05 -10.76 10.16
CA PHE A 54 0.54 -9.62 10.87
C PHE A 54 2.03 -9.76 11.16
N LYS A 55 2.61 -10.95 10.99
CA LYS A 55 4.02 -11.21 11.27
C LYS A 55 4.93 -11.02 10.06
N TYR A 56 4.49 -11.42 8.86
CA TYR A 56 5.36 -11.45 7.67
C TYR A 56 5.00 -10.35 6.69
N ALA A 57 6.03 -9.79 6.03
CA ALA A 57 5.85 -8.79 4.96
C ALA A 57 4.96 -9.31 3.83
N ASP A 58 5.22 -10.54 3.36
CA ASP A 58 4.34 -11.20 2.38
C ASP A 58 3.08 -11.78 3.04
N LYS A 59 2.07 -10.92 3.14
CA LYS A 59 0.75 -11.24 3.71
C LYS A 59 0.03 -12.35 2.97
N SER A 60 0.37 -12.63 1.71
CA SER A 60 -0.28 -13.70 0.92
C SER A 60 -0.04 -15.10 1.51
N LYS A 61 1.02 -15.27 2.31
CA LYS A 61 1.34 -16.52 3.02
C LYS A 61 0.23 -16.98 3.98
N SER A 62 -0.67 -16.08 4.39
CA SER A 62 -1.82 -16.41 5.24
C SER A 62 -2.99 -17.05 4.48
N ILE A 63 -3.08 -16.84 3.16
CA ILE A 63 -4.20 -17.27 2.31
C ILE A 63 -4.45 -18.78 2.41
N PRO A 64 -3.45 -19.68 2.29
CA PRO A 64 -3.68 -21.13 2.34
C PRO A 64 -4.34 -21.59 3.64
N TYR A 65 -3.93 -21.01 4.77
CA TYR A 65 -4.45 -21.36 6.10
C TYR A 65 -5.88 -20.85 6.30
N LEU A 66 -6.14 -19.57 5.98
CA LEU A 66 -7.48 -19.00 6.11
C LEU A 66 -8.48 -19.64 5.14
N LYS A 67 -8.07 -19.95 3.90
CA LYS A 67 -8.90 -20.71 2.94
C LYS A 67 -9.17 -22.13 3.41
N LYS A 68 -8.24 -22.77 4.13
CA LYS A 68 -8.48 -24.09 4.74
C LYS A 68 -9.48 -24.00 5.89
N ALA A 69 -9.36 -22.98 6.74
CA ALA A 69 -10.22 -22.76 7.89
C ALA A 69 -11.70 -22.59 7.50
N ILE A 70 -12.00 -21.73 6.52
CA ILE A 70 -13.39 -21.43 6.10
C ILE A 70 -14.12 -22.57 5.38
N LYS A 71 -13.46 -23.72 5.13
CA LYS A 71 -14.12 -24.91 4.59
C LYS A 71 -15.03 -25.57 5.63
N ASP A 72 -14.74 -25.35 6.91
CA ASP A 72 -15.56 -25.83 8.01
C ASP A 72 -16.68 -24.82 8.29
N PRO A 73 -17.96 -25.21 8.17
CA PRO A 73 -19.08 -24.31 8.41
C PRO A 73 -19.19 -23.84 9.87
N ASN A 74 -18.50 -24.50 10.80
CA ASN A 74 -18.53 -24.17 12.23
C ASN A 74 -17.34 -23.33 12.69
N VAL A 75 -16.40 -22.99 11.80
CA VAL A 75 -15.27 -22.13 12.17
C VAL A 75 -15.75 -20.76 12.63
N ASP A 76 -14.97 -20.11 13.51
CA ASP A 76 -15.21 -18.73 13.88
C ASP A 76 -15.37 -17.84 12.64
N SER A 77 -16.51 -17.15 12.54
CA SER A 77 -16.83 -16.27 11.42
C SER A 77 -15.77 -15.18 11.17
N ARG A 78 -14.96 -14.81 12.17
CA ARG A 78 -13.81 -13.91 12.02
C ARG A 78 -12.80 -14.41 10.98
N ALA A 79 -12.76 -15.71 10.68
CA ALA A 79 -11.96 -16.25 9.59
C ALA A 79 -12.29 -15.59 8.23
N PHE A 80 -13.57 -15.29 7.96
CA PHE A 80 -13.96 -14.56 6.75
C PHE A 80 -13.50 -13.10 6.79
N PHE A 81 -13.57 -12.44 7.94
CA PHE A 81 -13.08 -11.07 8.10
C PHE A 81 -11.58 -10.97 7.82
N TYR A 82 -10.78 -11.86 8.42
CA TYR A 82 -9.34 -11.83 8.21
C TYR A 82 -8.93 -12.31 6.82
N LEU A 83 -9.66 -13.25 6.22
CA LEU A 83 -9.44 -13.60 4.81
C LEU A 83 -9.70 -12.39 3.90
N ALA A 84 -10.74 -11.59 4.20
CA ALA A 84 -11.00 -10.34 3.50
C ALA A 84 -9.86 -9.33 3.69
N ARG A 85 -9.33 -9.17 4.90
CA ARG A 85 -8.15 -8.32 5.18
C ARG A 85 -6.94 -8.72 4.35
N VAL A 86 -6.67 -10.01 4.22
CA VAL A 86 -5.56 -10.51 3.40
C VAL A 86 -5.76 -10.17 1.92
N TYR A 87 -6.96 -10.40 1.38
CA TYR A 87 -7.24 -10.02 0.00
C TYR A 87 -7.11 -8.51 -0.21
N HIS A 88 -7.61 -7.71 0.72
CA HIS A 88 -7.46 -6.26 0.70
C HIS A 88 -5.99 -5.84 0.66
N TYR A 89 -5.16 -6.39 1.55
CA TYR A 89 -3.72 -6.12 1.58
C TYR A 89 -2.97 -6.55 0.31
N ASN A 90 -3.54 -7.46 -0.48
CA ASN A 90 -2.98 -7.90 -1.75
C ASN A 90 -3.68 -7.22 -2.94
N TYR A 91 -4.35 -6.08 -2.74
CA TYR A 91 -5.07 -5.31 -3.77
C TYR A 91 -6.23 -6.08 -4.46
N LEU A 92 -6.63 -7.23 -3.91
CA LEU A 92 -7.75 -8.06 -4.38
C LEU A 92 -9.07 -7.56 -3.77
N PHE A 93 -9.43 -6.30 -4.06
CA PHE A 93 -10.54 -5.61 -3.40
C PHE A 93 -11.90 -6.27 -3.60
N GLN A 94 -12.16 -6.90 -4.75
CA GLN A 94 -13.43 -7.61 -5.00
C GLN A 94 -13.55 -8.87 -4.13
N ASP A 95 -12.48 -9.65 -4.01
CA ASP A 95 -12.44 -10.80 -3.11
C ASP A 95 -12.52 -10.38 -1.64
N ALA A 96 -11.92 -9.25 -1.28
CA ALA A 96 -12.05 -8.65 0.03
C ALA A 96 -13.52 -8.31 0.33
N LEU A 97 -14.19 -7.55 -0.54
CA LEU A 97 -15.59 -7.16 -0.41
C LEU A 97 -16.52 -8.37 -0.29
N LYS A 98 -16.30 -9.42 -1.09
CA LYS A 98 -17.05 -10.68 -1.00
C LYS A 98 -16.94 -11.30 0.39
N ASN A 99 -15.74 -11.38 0.95
CA ASN A 99 -15.51 -11.99 2.26
C ASN A 99 -15.96 -11.09 3.42
N TYR A 100 -15.82 -9.77 3.32
CA TYR A 100 -16.39 -8.83 4.28
C TYR A 100 -17.92 -8.93 4.33
N ASN A 101 -18.59 -9.00 3.18
CA ASN A 101 -20.05 -9.20 3.12
C ASN A 101 -20.46 -10.56 3.69
N LYS A 102 -19.66 -11.62 3.45
CA LYS A 102 -19.88 -12.92 4.07
C LYS A 102 -19.77 -12.84 5.59
N PHE A 103 -18.74 -12.20 6.13
CA PHE A 103 -18.61 -11.95 7.57
C PHE A 103 -19.79 -11.13 8.11
N LYS A 104 -20.18 -10.05 7.42
CA LYS A 104 -21.33 -9.20 7.76
C LYS A 104 -22.62 -10.00 7.92
N SER A 105 -22.83 -11.01 7.08
CA SER A 105 -24.02 -11.88 7.14
C SER A 105 -24.02 -12.88 8.30
N LEU A 106 -22.86 -13.12 8.92
CA LEU A 106 -22.67 -14.13 9.98
C LEU A 106 -22.46 -13.51 11.37
N CYS A 107 -21.95 -12.28 11.43
CA CYS A 107 -21.54 -11.66 12.68
C CYS A 107 -22.65 -10.85 13.36
N SER A 108 -22.49 -10.58 14.66
CA SER A 108 -23.34 -9.62 15.37
C SER A 108 -22.94 -8.17 15.07
N SER A 109 -23.85 -7.22 15.26
CA SER A 109 -23.54 -5.79 15.12
C SER A 109 -22.41 -5.34 16.05
N LYS A 110 -22.26 -5.96 17.23
CA LYS A 110 -21.15 -5.69 18.15
C LYS A 110 -19.81 -6.13 17.55
N ALA A 111 -19.76 -7.34 16.98
CA ALA A 111 -18.56 -7.86 16.32
C ALA A 111 -18.18 -7.06 15.08
N ALA A 112 -19.16 -6.62 14.28
CA ALA A 112 -18.94 -5.75 13.13
C ALA A 112 -18.29 -4.42 13.54
N LYS A 113 -18.82 -3.77 14.60
CA LYS A 113 -18.28 -2.53 15.15
C LYS A 113 -16.88 -2.72 15.74
N SER A 114 -16.66 -3.76 16.54
CA SER A 114 -15.35 -3.99 17.18
C SER A 114 -14.22 -4.24 16.18
N LEU A 115 -14.55 -4.80 15.01
CA LEU A 115 -13.59 -5.05 13.94
C LEU A 115 -13.56 -3.94 12.88
N LYS A 116 -14.22 -2.80 13.13
CA LYS A 116 -14.32 -1.66 12.19
C LYS A 116 -14.73 -2.13 10.78
N LEU A 117 -15.71 -3.04 10.67
CA LEU A 117 -16.05 -3.72 9.41
C LEU A 117 -16.45 -2.74 8.29
N ASP A 118 -17.31 -1.77 8.58
CA ASP A 118 -17.80 -0.83 7.57
C ASP A 118 -16.67 0.08 7.05
N MET A 119 -15.70 0.43 7.90
CA MET A 119 -14.47 1.15 7.52
C MET A 119 -13.68 0.37 6.47
N TYR A 120 -13.39 -0.92 6.70
CA TYR A 120 -12.64 -1.74 5.75
C TYR A 120 -13.39 -2.03 4.45
N ILE A 121 -14.73 -2.12 4.50
CA ILE A 121 -15.56 -2.18 3.29
C ILE A 121 -15.42 -0.88 2.49
N LYS A 122 -15.45 0.28 3.16
CA LYS A 122 -15.26 1.59 2.51
C LYS A 122 -13.87 1.70 1.89
N MET A 123 -12.82 1.34 2.64
CA MET A 123 -11.43 1.33 2.15
C MET A 123 -11.25 0.45 0.91
N SER A 124 -11.86 -0.74 0.91
CA SER A 124 -11.79 -1.63 -0.26
C SER A 124 -12.47 -1.03 -1.51
N LYS A 125 -13.55 -0.27 -1.33
CA LYS A 125 -14.20 0.46 -2.44
C LYS A 125 -13.33 1.64 -2.91
N ASN A 126 -12.74 2.38 -1.98
CA ASN A 126 -11.85 3.51 -2.27
C ASN A 126 -10.63 3.04 -3.05
N GLY A 127 -9.96 1.97 -2.62
CA GLY A 127 -8.83 1.37 -3.31
C GLY A 127 -9.16 1.01 -4.76
N ASN A 128 -10.32 0.39 -5.02
CA ASN A 128 -10.76 0.10 -6.37
C ASN A 128 -10.93 1.35 -7.26
N SER A 129 -11.23 2.52 -6.67
CA SER A 129 -11.30 3.80 -7.39
C SER A 129 -9.92 4.44 -7.56
N LEU A 130 -9.08 4.42 -6.53
CA LEU A 130 -7.76 5.05 -6.52
C LEU A 130 -6.78 4.34 -7.45
N MET A 131 -6.95 3.03 -7.66
CA MET A 131 -6.12 2.26 -8.60
C MET A 131 -6.37 2.56 -10.09
N GLN A 132 -7.30 3.46 -10.41
CA GLN A 132 -7.55 3.86 -11.80
C GLN A 132 -6.53 4.88 -12.32
N ASN A 133 -5.88 5.63 -11.44
CA ASN A 133 -4.89 6.64 -11.79
C ASN A 133 -3.62 6.41 -10.96
N LEU A 134 -2.65 5.71 -11.55
CA LEU A 134 -1.39 5.44 -10.86
C LEU A 134 -0.37 6.54 -11.15
N SER A 135 0.41 6.88 -10.14
CA SER A 135 1.60 7.73 -10.24
C SER A 135 2.79 7.02 -9.62
N ASP A 136 3.99 7.20 -10.16
CA ASP A 136 5.22 6.70 -9.56
C ASP A 136 5.89 7.77 -8.70
N ILE A 137 6.79 7.34 -7.82
CA ILE A 137 7.61 8.22 -7.00
C ILE A 137 9.08 7.96 -7.28
N VAL A 138 9.89 9.00 -7.08
CA VAL A 138 11.35 8.86 -7.10
C VAL A 138 11.82 8.68 -5.67
N VAL A 139 12.37 7.51 -5.38
CA VAL A 139 12.92 7.13 -4.07
C VAL A 139 14.40 7.41 -4.05
N ILE A 140 14.78 8.30 -3.14
CA ILE A 140 16.16 8.74 -2.89
C ILE A 140 16.85 7.77 -1.95
N ASP A 141 16.19 7.43 -0.85
CA ASP A 141 16.71 6.52 0.17
C ASP A 141 15.58 5.75 0.86
N LYS A 142 15.90 4.60 1.44
CA LYS A 142 14.98 3.72 2.16
C LYS A 142 15.69 3.07 3.34
N LYS A 143 15.06 3.13 4.51
CA LYS A 143 15.57 2.49 5.74
C LYS A 143 14.46 1.79 6.52
N THR A 144 14.69 0.53 6.87
CA THR A 144 13.81 -0.22 7.77
C THR A 144 14.18 0.01 9.24
N THR A 145 13.17 0.17 10.10
CA THR A 145 13.32 0.40 11.54
C THR A 145 12.15 -0.20 12.32
N SER A 146 12.24 -0.26 13.65
CA SER A 146 11.13 -0.72 14.48
C SER A 146 9.99 0.31 14.48
N LEU A 147 8.75 -0.19 14.49
CA LEU A 147 7.53 0.61 14.44
C LEU A 147 7.38 1.57 15.64
N ASP A 148 7.95 1.25 16.80
CA ASP A 148 7.91 2.10 17.99
C ASP A 148 8.96 3.24 17.97
N LYS A 149 9.86 3.26 16.98
CA LYS A 149 11.01 4.19 16.93
C LYS A 149 11.23 4.83 15.56
N PHE A 150 10.28 4.68 14.63
CA PHE A 150 10.49 5.12 13.26
C PHE A 150 10.70 6.62 13.13
N ASN A 151 10.08 7.41 14.01
CA ASN A 151 10.19 8.86 14.07
C ASN A 151 11.63 9.34 14.26
N TYR A 152 12.52 8.51 14.86
CA TYR A 152 13.94 8.84 15.02
C TYR A 152 14.77 8.62 13.76
N SER A 153 14.20 8.02 12.71
CA SER A 153 14.86 7.83 11.41
C SER A 153 14.56 8.95 10.40
N TYR A 154 13.85 9.99 10.81
CA TYR A 154 13.57 11.16 9.97
C TYR A 154 14.73 12.14 10.06
N ASP A 155 15.46 12.31 8.96
CA ASP A 155 16.48 13.36 8.85
C ASP A 155 15.78 14.71 8.58
N LEU A 156 15.75 15.56 9.59
CA LEU A 156 15.11 16.87 9.52
C LEU A 156 16.07 17.99 9.15
N THR A 157 17.31 17.70 8.72
CA THR A 157 18.34 18.72 8.48
C THR A 157 17.87 19.79 7.47
N ASP A 158 17.31 19.35 6.34
CA ASP A 158 16.82 20.25 5.28
C ASP A 158 15.37 20.72 5.50
N ILE A 159 14.64 20.04 6.39
CA ILE A 159 13.24 20.34 6.75
C ILE A 159 13.20 21.45 7.83
N GLY A 160 14.10 21.38 8.81
CA GLY A 160 14.04 22.18 10.04
C GLY A 160 12.99 21.67 11.03
N GLY A 161 12.91 22.34 12.19
CA GLY A 161 12.04 21.90 13.30
C GLY A 161 12.58 20.66 14.00
N LYS A 162 11.74 19.99 14.80
CA LYS A 162 12.07 18.75 15.51
C LYS A 162 10.84 17.86 15.65
N ILE A 163 11.00 16.54 15.51
CA ILE A 163 9.97 15.60 15.93
C ILE A 163 10.20 15.23 17.39
N LEU A 164 9.18 15.34 18.23
CA LEU A 164 9.23 14.94 19.63
C LEU A 164 8.04 14.06 19.98
N VAL A 165 8.28 13.14 20.92
CA VAL A 165 7.24 12.36 21.59
C VAL A 165 7.13 12.89 23.00
N THR A 166 5.96 13.42 23.38
CA THR A 166 5.79 14.08 24.68
C THR A 166 4.44 13.77 25.31
N GLU A 167 4.43 13.71 26.65
CA GLU A 167 3.23 13.56 27.47
C GLU A 167 2.55 14.91 27.77
N GLU A 168 3.20 16.03 27.41
CA GLU A 168 2.74 17.40 27.70
C GLU A 168 1.33 17.69 27.16
N PHE A 169 0.97 17.11 26.02
CA PHE A 169 -0.30 17.37 25.34
C PHE A 169 -1.34 16.25 25.50
N GLN A 170 -1.07 15.25 26.35
CA GLN A 170 -2.00 14.14 26.56
C GLN A 170 -3.24 14.55 27.35
N SER A 171 -4.40 14.19 26.83
CA SER A 171 -5.65 14.14 27.58
C SER A 171 -5.67 12.95 28.54
N LYS A 172 -6.72 12.86 29.38
CA LYS A 172 -6.95 11.66 30.20
C LYS A 172 -7.23 10.42 29.35
N LEU A 173 -7.89 10.59 28.21
CA LEU A 173 -8.19 9.48 27.30
C LEU A 173 -6.94 9.00 26.57
N ASP A 174 -6.02 9.90 26.22
CA ASP A 174 -4.73 9.53 25.65
C ASP A 174 -3.97 8.57 26.56
N LYS A 175 -3.87 8.90 27.86
CA LYS A 175 -3.23 8.03 28.86
C LYS A 175 -3.94 6.69 29.02
N LYS A 176 -5.28 6.68 28.95
CA LYS A 176 -6.08 5.45 29.04
C LYS A 176 -5.86 4.52 27.85
N ASN A 177 -5.64 5.09 26.66
CA ASN A 177 -5.43 4.36 25.42
C ASN A 177 -3.94 4.17 25.08
N ASP A 178 -3.03 4.53 25.99
CA ASP A 178 -1.56 4.47 25.79
C ASP A 178 -1.08 5.25 24.55
N HIS A 179 -1.77 6.34 24.22
CA HIS A 179 -1.42 7.21 23.09
C HIS A 179 -0.44 8.30 23.51
N LYS A 180 0.71 8.39 22.85
CA LYS A 180 1.66 9.51 22.98
C LYS A 180 1.78 10.20 21.64
N PRO A 181 1.39 11.49 21.53
CA PRO A 181 1.43 12.17 20.25
C PRO A 181 2.88 12.31 19.75
N ILE A 182 3.09 11.97 18.49
CA ILE A 182 4.30 12.29 17.73
C ILE A 182 4.08 13.65 17.09
N ILE A 183 4.83 14.65 17.55
CA ILE A 183 4.58 16.06 17.23
C ILE A 183 5.76 16.62 16.46
N TYR A 184 5.48 17.25 15.32
CA TYR A 184 6.40 18.17 14.69
C TYR A 184 6.37 19.51 15.42
N PHE A 185 7.45 19.83 16.12
CA PHE A 185 7.67 21.14 16.72
C PHE A 185 8.26 22.07 15.66
N PRO A 186 7.49 23.09 15.25
CA PRO A 186 7.93 23.96 14.19
C PRO A 186 9.01 24.93 14.69
N PRO A 187 9.78 25.55 13.78
CA PRO A 187 10.71 26.62 14.13
C PRO A 187 9.99 27.83 14.76
N PHE A 188 10.76 28.75 15.36
CA PHE A 188 10.22 29.85 16.18
C PHE A 188 9.37 30.88 15.42
N ASP A 189 9.47 30.93 14.09
CA ASP A 189 8.67 31.80 13.21
C ASP A 189 7.26 31.25 12.92
N GLN A 190 6.96 30.05 13.40
CA GLN A 190 5.65 29.41 13.31
C GLN A 190 5.05 29.20 14.71
N ASP A 191 4.02 29.99 15.01
CA ASP A 191 3.39 30.05 16.33
C ASP A 191 2.25 29.03 16.53
N ILE A 192 2.03 28.12 15.58
CA ILE A 192 0.97 27.12 15.64
C ILE A 192 1.58 25.73 15.66
N LEU A 193 1.24 24.94 16.67
CA LEU A 193 1.61 23.54 16.81
C LEU A 193 0.38 22.66 16.68
N PHE A 194 0.49 21.61 15.88
CA PHE A 194 -0.56 20.63 15.67
C PHE A 194 -0.19 19.30 16.32
N TYR A 195 -1.18 18.58 16.83
CA TYR A 195 -0.99 17.26 17.45
C TYR A 195 -2.30 16.48 17.45
N SER A 196 -2.23 15.16 17.62
CA SER A 196 -3.40 14.29 17.73
C SER A 196 -3.72 13.95 19.18
N SER A 197 -5.00 13.74 19.48
CA SER A 197 -5.48 13.34 20.82
C SER A 197 -6.87 12.69 20.71
N TYR A 198 -7.21 11.80 21.63
CA TYR A 198 -8.59 11.35 21.84
C TYR A 198 -9.49 12.44 22.46
N GLY A 199 -8.91 13.58 22.83
CA GLY A 199 -9.61 14.69 23.46
C GLY A 199 -10.18 14.32 24.83
N GLU A 200 -11.15 15.11 25.30
CA GLU A 200 -11.83 14.89 26.58
C GLU A 200 -13.15 14.12 26.42
N SER A 201 -13.81 14.20 25.26
CA SER A 201 -15.11 13.55 25.02
C SER A 201 -14.99 12.10 24.55
N GLY A 202 -13.97 11.78 23.74
CA GLY A 202 -13.77 10.43 23.19
C GLY A 202 -14.87 9.99 22.23
N ASN A 203 -15.47 10.93 21.49
CA ASN A 203 -16.57 10.63 20.56
C ASN A 203 -16.08 9.92 19.29
N ASN A 204 -14.87 10.24 18.84
CA ASN A 204 -14.21 9.70 17.65
C ASN A 204 -12.98 8.85 18.04
N GLY A 205 -12.17 8.47 17.04
CA GLY A 205 -10.80 8.03 17.27
C GLY A 205 -9.90 9.19 17.71
N LEU A 206 -8.64 9.15 17.29
CA LEU A 206 -7.76 10.32 17.39
C LEU A 206 -8.28 11.46 16.52
N ASP A 207 -8.41 12.65 17.10
CA ASP A 207 -8.68 13.89 16.39
C ASP A 207 -7.42 14.78 16.41
N ILE A 208 -7.26 15.60 15.39
CA ILE A 208 -6.20 16.61 15.30
C ILE A 208 -6.65 17.90 15.97
N TYR A 209 -5.77 18.44 16.81
CA TYR A 209 -5.88 19.69 17.52
C TYR A 209 -4.73 20.62 17.17
N TYR A 210 -4.90 21.91 17.45
CA TYR A 210 -3.81 22.88 17.45
C TYR A 210 -3.75 23.69 18.73
N LYS A 211 -2.55 24.22 19.00
CA LYS A 211 -2.28 25.23 20.03
C LYS A 211 -1.47 26.36 19.45
N LYS A 212 -1.68 27.57 19.98
CA LYS A 212 -0.89 28.77 19.65
C LYS A 212 0.17 29.02 20.71
N ARG A 213 1.37 29.38 20.29
CA ARG A 213 2.45 29.83 21.17
C ARG A 213 2.03 31.16 21.81
N LEU A 214 2.20 31.29 23.12
CA LEU A 214 1.84 32.52 23.84
C LEU A 214 3.05 33.46 23.95
N PRO A 215 2.85 34.81 23.94
CA PRO A 215 3.94 35.79 24.03
C PRO A 215 4.85 35.65 25.27
N GLY A 216 4.33 35.09 26.37
CA GLY A 216 5.08 34.84 27.61
C GLY A 216 5.74 33.46 27.69
N GLY A 217 5.71 32.68 26.61
CA GLY A 217 6.07 31.26 26.63
C GLY A 217 4.88 30.34 26.90
N GLY A 218 5.06 29.05 26.58
CA GLY A 218 3.99 28.06 26.67
C GLY A 218 3.00 28.10 25.50
N TRP A 219 1.89 27.39 25.68
CA TRP A 219 0.90 27.12 24.64
C TRP A 219 -0.51 27.48 25.11
N SER A 220 -1.39 27.86 24.18
CA SER A 220 -2.80 28.10 24.43
C SER A 220 -3.56 26.82 24.84
N GLU A 221 -4.84 26.99 25.16
CA GLU A 221 -5.80 25.88 25.18
C GLU A 221 -5.85 25.16 23.83
N SER A 222 -6.20 23.87 23.88
CA SER A 222 -6.33 23.01 22.71
C SER A 222 -7.58 23.37 21.91
N ILE A 223 -7.43 23.52 20.60
CA ILE A 223 -8.56 23.78 19.70
C ILE A 223 -8.60 22.65 18.67
N ILE A 224 -9.73 21.95 18.60
CA ILE A 224 -9.96 20.86 17.64
C ILE A 224 -10.02 21.44 16.22
N LEU A 225 -9.46 20.71 15.24
CA LEU A 225 -9.62 21.05 13.83
C LEU A 225 -11.03 20.75 13.32
N PRO A 226 -11.46 21.40 12.21
CA PRO A 226 -12.82 21.23 11.72
C PRO A 226 -13.10 19.81 11.20
N GLU A 227 -14.38 19.45 11.12
CA GLU A 227 -14.86 18.10 10.73
C GLU A 227 -14.50 17.69 9.29
N ASN A 228 -14.02 18.60 8.44
CA ASN A 228 -13.51 18.21 7.13
C ASN A 228 -12.11 17.58 7.21
N LEU A 229 -11.37 17.77 8.30
CA LEU A 229 -10.07 17.14 8.55
C LEU A 229 -10.20 15.93 9.49
N ASN A 230 -10.96 16.10 10.57
CA ASN A 230 -11.20 15.04 11.55
C ASN A 230 -12.39 14.16 11.17
N THR A 231 -12.24 12.86 11.35
CA THR A 231 -13.20 11.83 10.96
C THR A 231 -13.69 11.06 12.19
N GLU A 232 -14.62 10.11 11.99
CA GLU A 232 -15.03 9.19 13.05
C GLU A 232 -13.94 8.15 13.43
N TYR A 233 -12.83 8.11 12.68
CA TYR A 233 -11.71 7.18 12.88
C TYR A 233 -10.49 7.91 13.45
N ASP A 234 -9.31 7.31 13.31
CA ASP A 234 -8.07 7.89 13.82
C ASP A 234 -7.45 8.82 12.75
N ASP A 235 -7.24 10.09 13.11
CA ASP A 235 -6.58 11.14 12.35
C ASP A 235 -5.35 11.63 13.14
N ASP A 236 -4.16 11.50 12.54
CA ASP A 236 -2.88 11.62 13.25
C ASP A 236 -1.77 12.21 12.35
N TYR A 237 -0.57 12.35 12.91
CA TYR A 237 0.66 12.81 12.26
C TYR A 237 0.52 14.14 11.52
N PRO A 238 -0.05 15.19 12.15
CA PRO A 238 -0.24 16.46 11.49
C PRO A 238 1.10 17.17 11.25
N PHE A 239 1.24 17.76 10.07
CA PHE A 239 2.40 18.53 9.68
C PHE A 239 1.97 19.72 8.81
N LEU A 240 2.40 20.92 9.18
CA LEU A 240 2.23 22.11 8.33
C LEU A 240 3.60 22.45 7.73
N ASN A 241 3.67 22.54 6.40
CA ASN A 241 4.91 22.85 5.70
C ASN A 241 5.44 24.25 6.03
N SER A 242 6.72 24.50 5.69
CA SER A 242 7.44 25.69 6.17
C SER A 242 6.87 27.02 5.66
N ASP A 243 6.24 27.05 4.48
CA ASP A 243 5.57 28.24 3.94
C ASP A 243 4.15 28.44 4.50
N ALA A 244 3.68 27.53 5.35
CA ALA A 244 2.36 27.53 5.97
C ALA A 244 1.21 27.59 4.96
N THR A 245 1.35 26.88 3.82
CA THR A 245 0.30 26.82 2.78
C THR A 245 -0.32 25.44 2.62
N THR A 246 0.39 24.37 3.02
CA THR A 246 -0.07 22.99 2.83
C THR A 246 0.06 22.21 4.13
N PHE A 247 -1.09 21.71 4.58
CA PHE A 247 -1.23 20.86 5.76
C PHE A 247 -1.31 19.41 5.34
N TYR A 248 -0.46 18.57 5.92
CA TYR A 248 -0.39 17.13 5.73
C TYR A 248 -0.80 16.42 7.02
N PHE A 249 -1.44 15.27 6.89
CA PHE A 249 -1.81 14.41 8.01
C PHE A 249 -2.06 12.99 7.50
N SER A 250 -2.06 12.01 8.41
CA SER A 250 -2.49 10.65 8.09
C SER A 250 -3.86 10.38 8.70
N SER A 251 -4.70 9.61 8.00
CA SER A 251 -6.07 9.33 8.43
C SER A 251 -6.50 7.92 8.05
N MET A 252 -7.25 7.27 8.95
CA MET A 252 -8.00 6.04 8.64
C MET A 252 -9.38 6.33 8.01
N GLY A 253 -9.75 7.60 7.84
CA GLY A 253 -11.04 8.02 7.31
C GLY A 253 -10.99 8.45 5.84
N HIS A 254 -11.75 9.49 5.51
CA HIS A 254 -11.83 10.08 4.16
C HIS A 254 -12.06 9.04 3.05
N ASN A 255 -11.29 9.12 1.98
CA ASN A 255 -11.19 8.10 0.93
C ASN A 255 -9.94 7.22 1.09
N SER A 256 -9.48 6.94 2.32
CA SER A 256 -8.35 6.03 2.58
C SER A 256 -8.56 4.68 1.90
N MET A 257 -7.50 4.13 1.30
CA MET A 257 -7.51 2.80 0.69
C MET A 257 -6.96 1.72 1.61
N GLY A 258 -6.15 2.08 2.61
CA GLY A 258 -5.45 1.19 3.52
C GLY A 258 -5.83 1.41 4.98
N GLY A 259 -4.88 1.26 5.90
CA GLY A 259 -5.08 1.64 7.29
C GLY A 259 -5.05 3.16 7.41
N PHE A 260 -3.95 3.70 7.94
CA PHE A 260 -3.66 5.12 7.76
C PHE A 260 -3.21 5.39 6.32
N ASP A 261 -3.83 6.38 5.67
CA ASP A 261 -3.36 6.97 4.42
C ASP A 261 -2.94 8.42 4.67
N ILE A 262 -2.01 8.94 3.89
CA ILE A 262 -1.55 10.33 3.92
C ILE A 262 -2.47 11.21 3.04
N PHE A 263 -2.86 12.33 3.61
CA PHE A 263 -3.69 13.35 3.01
C PHE A 263 -3.02 14.72 3.07
N ARG A 264 -3.49 15.63 2.23
CA ARG A 264 -3.18 17.06 2.31
C ARG A 264 -4.42 17.94 2.20
N SER A 265 -4.31 19.15 2.73
CA SER A 265 -5.24 20.25 2.53
C SER A 265 -4.48 21.57 2.41
N SER A 266 -5.05 22.55 1.71
CA SER A 266 -4.50 23.92 1.74
C SER A 266 -4.78 24.55 3.11
N PHE A 267 -3.88 25.40 3.58
CA PHE A 267 -4.03 26.14 4.82
C PHE A 267 -3.95 27.65 4.55
N ASP A 268 -4.95 28.39 5.03
CA ASP A 268 -4.98 29.85 4.99
C ASP A 268 -4.68 30.41 6.38
N LYS A 269 -3.46 30.93 6.55
CA LYS A 269 -2.97 31.50 7.81
C LYS A 269 -3.76 32.75 8.24
N SER A 270 -4.39 33.48 7.31
CA SER A 270 -5.08 34.74 7.62
C SER A 270 -6.33 34.54 8.47
N ASN A 271 -7.03 33.42 8.28
CA ASN A 271 -8.26 33.05 8.95
C ASN A 271 -8.19 31.68 9.65
N ASN A 272 -7.04 31.00 9.59
CA ASN A 272 -6.80 29.68 10.17
C ASN A 272 -7.79 28.62 9.63
N SER A 273 -8.03 28.64 8.33
CA SER A 273 -8.96 27.72 7.64
C SER A 273 -8.23 26.72 6.75
N PHE A 274 -8.92 25.63 6.43
CA PHE A 274 -8.41 24.53 5.63
C PHE A 274 -9.29 24.30 4.41
N GLY A 275 -8.67 24.00 3.28
CA GLY A 275 -9.37 23.64 2.05
C GLY A 275 -9.84 22.18 2.02
N PRO A 276 -10.26 21.68 0.84
CA PRO A 276 -10.62 20.29 0.63
C PRO A 276 -9.46 19.32 0.88
N VAL A 277 -9.79 18.17 1.45
CA VAL A 277 -8.83 17.08 1.70
C VAL A 277 -8.58 16.28 0.43
N THR A 278 -7.31 16.02 0.13
CA THR A 278 -6.87 15.23 -1.03
C THR A 278 -5.93 14.12 -0.58
N ASN A 279 -6.20 12.87 -0.99
CA ASN A 279 -5.32 11.73 -0.80
C ASN A 279 -4.05 11.89 -1.65
N LEU A 280 -2.86 11.49 -1.16
CA LEU A 280 -1.60 11.61 -1.92
C LEU A 280 -1.37 10.50 -2.96
N ASP A 281 -2.45 9.88 -3.43
CA ASP A 281 -2.49 8.88 -4.49
C ASP A 281 -1.64 7.62 -4.20
N TYR A 282 -1.69 6.70 -5.15
CA TYR A 282 -0.92 5.47 -5.15
C TYR A 282 0.60 5.74 -5.17
N LYS A 283 1.35 4.84 -4.54
CA LYS A 283 2.78 4.88 -4.18
C LYS A 283 3.13 5.70 -2.95
N ILE A 284 2.44 6.79 -2.65
CA ILE A 284 2.53 7.37 -1.30
C ILE A 284 1.60 6.62 -0.36
N ASN A 285 0.38 6.32 -0.78
CA ASN A 285 -0.56 5.49 -0.05
C ASN A 285 -0.62 4.04 -0.58
N SER A 286 -0.98 3.13 0.31
CA SER A 286 -0.99 1.68 0.12
C SER A 286 -2.19 1.05 0.82
N THR A 287 -2.28 -0.28 0.79
CA THR A 287 -3.31 -1.02 1.52
C THR A 287 -2.97 -1.24 3.01
N ASP A 288 -1.84 -0.71 3.49
CA ASP A 288 -1.41 -0.77 4.89
C ASP A 288 -1.35 0.62 5.53
N ASP A 289 -0.58 0.81 6.60
CA ASP A 289 -0.41 2.12 7.23
C ASP A 289 0.73 2.91 6.55
N ASP A 290 0.40 4.12 6.11
CA ASP A 290 1.28 5.15 5.57
C ASP A 290 1.21 6.40 6.46
N LEU A 291 2.34 6.74 7.06
CA LEU A 291 2.42 7.62 8.23
C LEU A 291 3.36 8.80 7.98
N LEU A 292 3.04 9.93 8.63
CA LEU A 292 3.95 11.05 8.88
C LEU A 292 4.68 11.55 7.62
N TYR A 293 3.95 12.23 6.73
CA TYR A 293 4.55 12.84 5.55
C TYR A 293 5.05 14.25 5.84
N ILE A 294 6.37 14.44 5.76
CA ILE A 294 7.03 15.71 6.06
C ILE A 294 7.83 16.14 4.83
N VAL A 295 7.64 17.38 4.38
CA VAL A 295 8.37 17.96 3.23
C VAL A 295 9.44 18.93 3.67
N ASP A 296 10.49 19.06 2.86
CA ASP A 296 11.51 20.09 3.04
C ASP A 296 10.99 21.50 2.74
N LYS A 297 11.79 22.51 3.09
CA LYS A 297 11.42 23.93 2.94
C LYS A 297 11.12 24.34 1.51
N GLU A 298 11.76 23.68 0.54
CA GLU A 298 11.61 23.97 -0.89
C GLU A 298 10.48 23.14 -1.53
N ASN A 299 9.80 22.30 -0.74
CA ASN A 299 8.82 21.31 -1.20
C ASN A 299 9.38 20.39 -2.32
N THR A 300 10.68 20.05 -2.27
CA THR A 300 11.36 19.23 -3.28
C THR A 300 11.47 17.77 -2.89
N ASN A 301 11.79 17.49 -1.64
CA ASN A 301 11.90 16.16 -1.07
C ASN A 301 10.94 16.01 0.11
N ALA A 302 10.56 14.77 0.38
CA ALA A 302 9.69 14.39 1.47
C ALA A 302 10.17 13.11 2.14
N ILE A 303 9.87 12.99 3.43
CA ILE A 303 10.06 11.77 4.20
C ILE A 303 8.70 11.27 4.64
N PHE A 304 8.44 9.97 4.47
CA PHE A 304 7.26 9.31 5.02
C PHE A 304 7.58 7.86 5.43
N SER A 305 6.72 7.26 6.24
CA SER A 305 6.87 5.88 6.67
C SER A 305 5.76 5.01 6.09
N SER A 306 6.05 3.75 5.79
CA SER A 306 5.04 2.80 5.33
C SER A 306 5.30 1.38 5.83
N LYS A 307 4.23 0.68 6.19
CA LYS A 307 4.28 -0.75 6.59
C LYS A 307 4.10 -1.72 5.42
N ARG A 308 3.84 -1.22 4.21
CA ARG A 308 3.42 -2.04 3.05
C ARG A 308 4.31 -3.26 2.74
N SER A 309 5.61 -3.17 3.00
CA SER A 309 6.62 -4.19 2.67
C SER A 309 7.46 -4.62 3.89
N SER A 310 7.03 -4.26 5.10
CA SER A 310 7.79 -4.51 6.32
C SER A 310 7.27 -5.72 7.08
N GLU A 311 8.17 -6.43 7.77
CA GLU A 311 7.78 -7.48 8.70
C GLU A 311 7.01 -6.92 9.91
N GLY A 312 6.32 -7.79 10.63
CA GLY A 312 5.54 -7.41 11.81
C GLY A 312 6.40 -6.73 12.86
N GLY A 313 5.97 -5.52 13.28
CA GLY A 313 6.71 -4.69 14.24
C GLY A 313 7.80 -3.82 13.61
N MET A 314 7.99 -3.90 12.30
CA MET A 314 8.91 -3.07 11.53
C MET A 314 8.12 -2.11 10.63
N ILE A 315 8.81 -1.08 10.15
CA ILE A 315 8.29 -0.09 9.19
C ILE A 315 9.46 0.46 8.37
N ASP A 316 9.20 0.77 7.10
CA ASP A 316 10.16 1.43 6.24
C ASP A 316 9.97 2.94 6.27
N VAL A 317 11.07 3.68 6.30
CA VAL A 317 11.13 5.13 6.17
C VAL A 317 11.73 5.46 4.80
N TYR A 318 10.98 6.19 3.99
CA TYR A 318 11.32 6.56 2.63
C TYR A 318 11.68 8.03 2.56
N ASN A 319 12.81 8.34 1.91
CA ASN A 319 13.11 9.69 1.43
C ASN A 319 12.82 9.73 -0.08
N VAL A 320 11.95 10.63 -0.51
CA VAL A 320 11.43 10.68 -1.88
C VAL A 320 11.39 12.09 -2.43
N LYS A 321 11.34 12.24 -3.75
CA LYS A 321 10.95 13.51 -4.38
C LYS A 321 9.45 13.75 -4.20
N VAL A 322 9.05 14.99 -3.92
CA VAL A 322 7.62 15.41 -3.89
C VAL A 322 6.99 15.30 -5.29
N LYS A 323 7.79 15.50 -6.34
CA LYS A 323 7.34 15.35 -7.73
C LYS A 323 7.02 13.88 -8.02
N VAL A 324 5.77 13.61 -8.39
CA VAL A 324 5.32 12.30 -8.86
C VAL A 324 5.50 12.17 -10.37
N LEU A 325 5.85 10.96 -10.82
CA LEU A 325 5.94 10.60 -12.22
C LEU A 325 4.59 10.02 -12.69
N PRO A 326 4.16 10.27 -13.94
CA PRO A 326 2.95 9.64 -14.45
C PRO A 326 3.26 8.17 -14.72
N LEU A 327 2.49 7.23 -14.14
CA LEU A 327 2.58 5.83 -14.55
C LEU A 327 1.73 5.64 -15.80
N GLN A 328 2.36 5.62 -16.97
CA GLN A 328 1.76 5.06 -18.19
C GLN A 328 2.12 3.59 -18.31
N ASN A 329 2.01 2.84 -17.22
CA ASN A 329 2.35 1.43 -17.23
C ASN A 329 1.33 0.68 -18.08
N ILE A 330 1.78 0.18 -19.23
CA ILE A 330 0.99 -0.74 -20.03
C ILE A 330 1.33 -2.14 -19.59
N VAL A 331 0.30 -2.86 -19.17
CA VAL A 331 0.41 -4.25 -18.78
C VAL A 331 -0.03 -5.12 -19.94
N ILE A 332 0.87 -5.99 -20.41
CA ILE A 332 0.54 -7.09 -21.31
C ILE A 332 0.59 -8.39 -20.51
N SER A 333 -0.48 -9.16 -20.53
CA SER A 333 -0.51 -10.51 -19.99
C SER A 333 -0.83 -11.49 -21.10
N GLY A 334 -0.01 -12.52 -21.21
CA GLY A 334 -0.15 -13.46 -22.31
C GLY A 334 0.26 -14.88 -21.99
N ILE A 335 0.00 -15.74 -22.97
CA ILE A 335 0.32 -17.17 -22.92
C ILE A 335 1.38 -17.45 -23.97
N PHE A 336 2.41 -18.19 -23.58
CA PHE A 336 3.44 -18.69 -24.47
C PHE A 336 3.17 -20.16 -24.80
N SER A 337 3.28 -20.55 -26.06
CA SER A 337 3.24 -21.96 -26.43
C SER A 337 4.30 -22.33 -27.46
N ASN A 338 5.07 -23.37 -27.17
CA ASN A 338 6.01 -23.94 -28.12
C ASN A 338 5.34 -25.13 -28.83
N LYS A 339 4.87 -24.91 -30.07
CA LYS A 339 4.23 -25.96 -30.88
C LYS A 339 5.24 -26.89 -31.55
N ILE A 340 6.52 -26.51 -31.56
CA ILE A 340 7.62 -27.32 -32.10
C ILE A 340 8.03 -28.38 -31.08
N ASN A 341 8.28 -27.94 -29.84
CA ASN A 341 8.62 -28.79 -28.71
C ASN A 341 7.77 -28.40 -27.48
N PRO A 342 6.66 -29.11 -27.21
CA PRO A 342 5.78 -28.79 -26.09
C PRO A 342 6.44 -28.88 -24.70
N ASN A 343 7.55 -29.61 -24.56
CA ASN A 343 8.29 -29.69 -23.29
C ASN A 343 9.20 -28.47 -23.05
N ASP A 344 9.55 -27.74 -24.11
CA ASP A 344 10.33 -26.51 -24.06
C ASP A 344 9.40 -25.29 -23.95
N PHE A 345 8.61 -25.29 -22.88
CA PHE A 345 7.56 -24.29 -22.63
C PHE A 345 8.02 -23.10 -21.78
N LYS A 346 9.28 -23.10 -21.36
CA LYS A 346 9.94 -21.95 -20.74
C LYS A 346 10.45 -21.03 -21.83
N ALA A 347 10.36 -19.72 -21.59
CA ALA A 347 10.96 -18.73 -22.45
C ALA A 347 11.38 -17.50 -21.65
N SER A 348 12.45 -16.86 -22.08
CA SER A 348 12.83 -15.50 -21.71
C SER A 348 12.40 -14.55 -22.82
N ILE A 349 11.73 -13.46 -22.45
CA ILE A 349 11.24 -12.42 -23.34
C ILE A 349 11.95 -11.12 -22.95
N LYS A 350 12.93 -10.70 -23.73
CA LYS A 350 13.57 -9.38 -23.59
C LYS A 350 12.79 -8.38 -24.42
N VAL A 351 12.45 -7.24 -23.83
CA VAL A 351 11.69 -6.19 -24.49
C VAL A 351 12.57 -4.96 -24.68
N GLN A 352 12.66 -4.48 -25.91
CA GLN A 352 13.47 -3.33 -26.30
C GLN A 352 12.59 -2.28 -26.97
N ASP A 353 12.74 -1.01 -26.56
CA ASP A 353 12.12 0.12 -27.24
C ASP A 353 12.83 0.35 -28.59
N ILE A 354 12.08 0.28 -29.69
CA ILE A 354 12.63 0.40 -31.04
C ILE A 354 13.15 1.82 -31.34
N THR A 355 12.59 2.84 -30.69
CA THR A 355 12.91 4.24 -30.99
C THR A 355 14.31 4.63 -30.54
N ASN A 356 14.78 4.05 -29.44
CA ASN A 356 16.04 4.40 -28.79
C ASN A 356 16.93 3.17 -28.51
N ASN A 357 16.49 1.97 -28.90
CA ASN A 357 17.16 0.70 -28.65
C ASN A 357 17.42 0.40 -27.15
N LYS A 358 16.69 1.05 -26.23
CA LYS A 358 16.82 0.81 -24.79
C LYS A 358 16.14 -0.51 -24.42
N LEU A 359 16.86 -1.37 -23.69
CA LEU A 359 16.26 -2.54 -23.05
C LEU A 359 15.32 -2.07 -21.93
N ILE A 360 14.05 -2.43 -22.03
CA ILE A 360 13.02 -2.10 -21.04
C ILE A 360 13.03 -3.12 -19.90
N GLY A 361 13.13 -4.41 -20.22
CA GLY A 361 13.10 -5.46 -19.22
C GLY A 361 13.28 -6.85 -19.81
N SER A 362 13.41 -7.84 -18.93
CA SER A 362 13.46 -9.27 -19.27
C SER A 362 12.42 -10.00 -18.44
N TYR A 363 11.52 -10.71 -19.10
CA TYR A 363 10.37 -11.37 -18.49
C TYR A 363 10.43 -12.87 -18.77
N ASN A 364 9.91 -13.69 -17.86
CA ASN A 364 9.98 -15.14 -17.98
C ASN A 364 8.60 -15.77 -17.99
N VAL A 365 8.44 -16.84 -18.78
CA VAL A 365 7.23 -17.67 -18.78
C VAL A 365 7.21 -18.57 -17.54
N ASN A 366 6.11 -18.50 -16.78
CA ASN A 366 5.94 -19.27 -15.56
C ASN A 366 5.59 -20.75 -15.83
N ASN A 367 5.24 -21.52 -14.80
CA ASN A 367 4.90 -22.95 -14.96
C ASN A 367 3.49 -23.18 -15.54
N GLU A 368 2.68 -22.13 -15.64
CA GLU A 368 1.33 -22.15 -16.23
C GLU A 368 1.32 -21.59 -17.66
N TYR A 369 2.49 -21.52 -18.32
CA TYR A 369 2.64 -20.97 -19.67
C TYR A 369 2.35 -19.46 -19.78
N LYS A 370 2.21 -18.75 -18.66
CA LYS A 370 1.85 -17.32 -18.64
C LYS A 370 3.08 -16.42 -18.48
N TYR A 371 3.01 -15.22 -19.03
CA TYR A 371 3.95 -14.12 -18.79
C TYR A 371 3.19 -12.81 -18.58
N ASN A 372 3.79 -11.89 -17.82
CA ASN A 372 3.31 -10.52 -17.65
C ASN A 372 4.46 -9.57 -18.00
N ILE A 373 4.18 -8.57 -18.83
CA ILE A 373 5.14 -7.55 -19.29
C ILE A 373 4.58 -6.20 -18.88
N ILE A 374 5.43 -5.37 -18.25
CA ILE A 374 5.11 -4.00 -17.86
C ILE A 374 5.95 -3.06 -18.70
N LEU A 375 5.30 -2.21 -19.49
CA LEU A 375 5.94 -1.26 -20.37
C LEU A 375 5.74 0.17 -19.87
N PRO A 376 6.72 1.06 -20.04
CA PRO A 376 6.64 2.40 -19.47
C PRO A 376 5.64 3.31 -20.18
N ASN A 377 5.33 3.07 -21.46
CA ASN A 377 4.43 3.87 -22.28
C ASN A 377 3.85 3.04 -23.44
N SER A 378 2.97 3.64 -24.23
CA SER A 378 2.60 3.15 -25.57
C SER A 378 3.72 3.35 -26.58
N GLY A 379 3.73 2.54 -27.63
CA GLY A 379 4.71 2.63 -28.68
C GLY A 379 5.04 1.27 -29.28
N THR A 380 6.11 1.23 -30.07
CA THR A 380 6.53 0.00 -30.74
C THR A 380 7.74 -0.61 -30.03
N TYR A 381 7.60 -1.87 -29.65
CA TYR A 381 8.60 -2.62 -28.92
C TYR A 381 9.06 -3.84 -29.71
N LYS A 382 10.35 -4.14 -29.66
CA LYS A 382 10.92 -5.39 -30.16
C LYS A 382 10.95 -6.41 -29.03
N PHE A 383 10.26 -7.52 -29.24
CA PHE A 383 10.28 -8.66 -28.35
C PHE A 383 11.32 -9.64 -28.87
N ILE A 384 12.21 -10.07 -27.99
CA ILE A 384 13.27 -11.04 -28.27
C ILE A 384 12.99 -12.25 -27.38
N VAL A 385 12.65 -13.37 -28.00
CA VAL A 385 12.18 -14.59 -27.34
C VAL A 385 13.23 -15.68 -27.49
N GLU A 386 13.69 -16.20 -26.36
CA GLU A 386 14.69 -17.27 -26.25
C GLU A 386 14.08 -18.42 -25.43
N THR A 387 14.17 -19.65 -25.93
CA THR A 387 13.78 -20.84 -25.17
C THR A 387 15.02 -21.66 -24.79
N PRO A 388 15.00 -22.42 -23.68
CA PRO A 388 16.13 -23.22 -23.24
C PRO A 388 16.67 -24.21 -24.29
N GLU A 389 15.79 -24.86 -25.07
CA GLU A 389 16.22 -25.91 -26.01
C GLU A 389 16.47 -25.42 -27.44
N SER A 390 15.95 -24.25 -27.83
CA SER A 390 16.25 -23.68 -29.15
C SER A 390 17.58 -22.93 -29.14
N GLN A 391 18.42 -23.18 -30.16
CA GLN A 391 19.64 -22.39 -30.39
C GLN A 391 19.37 -21.07 -31.13
N LYS A 392 18.11 -20.82 -31.53
CA LYS A 392 17.72 -19.63 -32.29
C LYS A 392 17.12 -18.58 -31.38
N ILE A 393 17.49 -17.33 -31.66
CA ILE A 393 16.85 -16.16 -31.08
C ILE A 393 15.73 -15.73 -32.00
N HIS A 394 14.53 -15.61 -31.45
CA HIS A 394 13.35 -15.21 -32.19
C HIS A 394 12.99 -13.76 -31.88
N THR A 395 12.57 -12.99 -32.88
CA THR A 395 12.20 -11.60 -32.67
C THR A 395 10.88 -11.24 -33.33
N GLY A 396 10.07 -10.43 -32.66
CA GLY A 396 8.84 -9.85 -33.19
C GLY A 396 8.69 -8.39 -32.80
N SER A 397 7.88 -7.64 -33.54
CA SER A 397 7.51 -6.26 -33.21
C SER A 397 6.10 -6.24 -32.65
N VAL A 398 5.88 -5.51 -31.56
CA VAL A 398 4.59 -5.35 -30.91
C VAL A 398 4.28 -3.85 -30.82
N GLU A 399 3.15 -3.44 -31.39
CA GLU A 399 2.67 -2.06 -31.33
C GLU A 399 1.63 -1.94 -30.22
N VAL A 400 1.96 -1.19 -29.19
CA VAL A 400 1.20 -1.11 -27.95
C VAL A 400 0.42 0.21 -27.92
N PRO A 401 -0.92 0.19 -27.83
CA PRO A 401 -1.74 1.38 -27.91
C PRO A 401 -1.69 2.20 -26.63
N SER A 402 -1.88 3.52 -26.75
CA SER A 402 -2.09 4.39 -25.59
C SER A 402 -3.37 4.01 -24.84
N GLN A 403 -3.31 4.06 -23.51
CA GLN A 403 -4.46 3.79 -22.66
C GLN A 403 -4.83 5.01 -21.83
N THR A 404 -6.13 5.31 -21.73
CA THR A 404 -6.65 6.36 -20.83
C THR A 404 -7.02 5.82 -19.45
N LYS A 405 -7.03 4.48 -19.30
CA LYS A 405 -7.30 3.75 -18.06
C LYS A 405 -6.42 2.51 -18.05
N LEU A 406 -5.94 2.11 -16.88
CA LEU A 406 -5.16 0.90 -16.73
C LEU A 406 -6.02 -0.33 -17.07
N LYS A 407 -5.68 -1.03 -18.16
CA LYS A 407 -6.31 -2.28 -18.59
C LYS A 407 -5.22 -3.28 -18.95
N VAL A 408 -5.40 -4.54 -18.55
CA VAL A 408 -4.48 -5.61 -18.93
C VAL A 408 -4.74 -6.02 -20.39
N LEU A 409 -3.74 -5.83 -21.24
CA LEU A 409 -3.77 -6.20 -22.65
C LEU A 409 -3.47 -7.68 -22.83
N LYS A 410 -4.35 -8.40 -23.53
CA LYS A 410 -4.19 -9.85 -23.78
C LYS A 410 -3.27 -10.12 -24.97
N GLN A 411 -2.34 -11.07 -24.83
CA GLN A 411 -1.43 -11.49 -25.92
C GLN A 411 -1.23 -13.02 -25.95
N GLU A 412 -0.92 -13.57 -27.12
CA GLU A 412 -0.42 -14.94 -27.28
C GLU A 412 0.90 -14.93 -28.08
N ILE A 413 1.90 -15.67 -27.60
CA ILE A 413 3.16 -15.89 -28.32
C ILE A 413 3.29 -17.38 -28.62
N GLU A 414 3.56 -17.71 -29.88
CA GLU A 414 3.72 -19.09 -30.33
C GLU A 414 5.04 -19.28 -31.09
N LEU A 415 5.75 -20.36 -30.79
CA LEU A 415 6.79 -20.87 -31.67
C LEU A 415 6.22 -22.01 -32.51
N ILE A 416 6.28 -21.86 -33.84
CA ILE A 416 5.78 -22.84 -34.80
C ILE A 416 6.87 -23.23 -35.78
N ASN A 417 6.80 -24.45 -36.30
CA ASN A 417 7.56 -24.83 -37.49
C ASN A 417 6.72 -24.47 -38.72
N LYS A 418 7.23 -23.58 -39.56
CA LYS A 418 6.60 -23.21 -40.83
C LYS A 418 7.65 -23.29 -41.92
N ASP A 419 7.42 -24.18 -42.87
CA ASP A 419 8.29 -24.44 -44.02
C ASP A 419 9.71 -24.91 -43.62
N GLY A 420 9.81 -25.70 -42.54
CA GLY A 420 11.09 -26.21 -42.04
C GLY A 420 11.88 -25.21 -41.20
N ALA A 421 11.35 -24.00 -40.99
CA ALA A 421 11.95 -22.98 -40.15
C ALA A 421 11.10 -22.70 -38.90
N GLU A 422 11.79 -22.51 -37.77
CA GLU A 422 11.18 -21.99 -36.55
C GLU A 422 10.74 -20.54 -36.79
N LYS A 423 9.49 -20.23 -36.47
CA LYS A 423 8.94 -18.88 -36.58
C LYS A 423 8.19 -18.51 -35.30
N LEU A 424 8.38 -17.27 -34.87
CA LEU A 424 7.62 -16.64 -33.81
C LEU A 424 6.36 -16.00 -34.38
N ILE A 425 5.22 -16.31 -33.77
CA ILE A 425 3.93 -15.69 -34.05
C ILE A 425 3.51 -14.96 -32.78
N ILE A 426 3.28 -13.65 -32.89
CA ILE A 426 2.71 -12.84 -31.82
C ILE A 426 1.29 -12.46 -32.24
N LYS A 427 0.31 -12.74 -31.38
CA LYS A 427 -1.10 -12.41 -31.59
C LYS A 427 -1.53 -11.45 -30.49
N ASP A 428 -1.79 -10.21 -30.87
CA ASP A 428 -2.24 -9.17 -29.96
C ASP A 428 -3.78 -9.12 -29.94
N TYR A 429 -4.36 -9.28 -28.76
CA TYR A 429 -5.80 -9.16 -28.53
C TYR A 429 -6.07 -7.97 -27.60
N PHE A 430 -5.51 -6.82 -27.94
CA PHE A 430 -5.51 -5.64 -27.06
C PHE A 430 -6.89 -4.99 -26.90
N ASP A 431 -7.85 -5.36 -27.74
CA ASP A 431 -9.27 -5.10 -27.59
C ASP A 431 -9.92 -5.94 -26.47
N GLN A 432 -9.32 -7.08 -26.12
CA GLN A 432 -9.78 -8.00 -25.07
C GLN A 432 -8.98 -7.85 -23.77
N SER A 433 -9.53 -8.41 -22.69
CA SER A 433 -8.84 -8.60 -21.42
C SER A 433 -8.65 -10.10 -21.14
N PRO A 434 -7.62 -10.50 -20.39
CA PRO A 434 -7.54 -11.86 -19.83
C PRO A 434 -8.72 -12.15 -18.89
N LYS A 435 -9.08 -13.43 -18.73
CA LYS A 435 -10.18 -13.83 -17.83
C LYS A 435 -9.92 -13.48 -16.36
N ASP A 436 -8.65 -13.49 -15.95
CA ASP A 436 -8.20 -13.25 -14.57
C ASP A 436 -7.61 -11.83 -14.42
N GLU A 437 -8.10 -10.85 -15.18
CA GLU A 437 -7.57 -9.47 -15.22
C GLU A 437 -7.40 -8.88 -13.82
N ASP A 438 -8.41 -8.97 -12.95
CA ASP A 438 -8.37 -8.42 -11.60
C ASP A 438 -7.21 -8.99 -10.76
N VAL A 439 -6.94 -10.29 -10.90
CA VAL A 439 -5.86 -10.97 -10.16
C VAL A 439 -4.50 -10.59 -10.72
N ILE A 440 -4.38 -10.49 -12.05
CA ILE A 440 -3.16 -10.05 -12.72
C ILE A 440 -2.84 -8.62 -12.29
N LEU A 441 -3.83 -7.74 -12.36
CA LEU A 441 -3.69 -6.34 -11.97
C LEU A 441 -3.33 -6.22 -10.48
N ALA A 442 -3.99 -6.95 -9.59
CA ALA A 442 -3.68 -6.95 -8.17
C ALA A 442 -2.23 -7.39 -7.87
N ASN A 443 -1.73 -8.43 -8.55
CA ASN A 443 -0.35 -8.88 -8.39
C ASN A 443 0.66 -7.82 -8.88
N ILE A 444 0.37 -7.19 -10.01
CA ILE A 444 1.23 -6.13 -10.56
C ILE A 444 1.18 -4.88 -9.69
N LEU A 445 0.01 -4.47 -9.22
CA LEU A 445 -0.15 -3.38 -8.27
C LEU A 445 0.58 -3.66 -6.97
N LYS A 446 0.57 -4.91 -6.48
CA LYS A 446 1.34 -5.30 -5.31
C LYS A 446 2.84 -5.12 -5.56
N GLU A 447 3.36 -5.69 -6.65
CA GLU A 447 4.77 -5.57 -7.04
C GLU A 447 5.19 -4.11 -7.21
N MET A 448 4.37 -3.32 -7.91
CA MET A 448 4.62 -1.90 -8.10
C MET A 448 4.49 -1.10 -6.80
N SER A 449 3.66 -1.52 -5.85
CA SER A 449 3.40 -0.72 -4.65
C SER A 449 4.61 -0.59 -3.73
N GLU A 450 5.61 -1.45 -3.86
CA GLU A 450 6.85 -1.46 -3.09
C GLU A 450 7.88 -0.51 -3.74
N PRO A 451 8.10 0.70 -3.19
CA PRO A 451 9.03 1.64 -3.78
C PRO A 451 10.46 1.18 -3.49
N GLU A 452 11.27 1.08 -4.53
CA GLU A 452 12.70 0.77 -4.44
C GLU A 452 13.52 2.01 -4.84
N ILE A 453 14.74 2.10 -4.30
CA ILE A 453 15.65 3.22 -4.59
C ILE A 453 15.89 3.28 -6.10
N ASN A 454 15.49 4.41 -6.71
CA ASN A 454 15.48 4.58 -8.16
C ASN A 454 15.98 5.95 -8.63
N ILE A 455 16.53 6.78 -7.72
CA ILE A 455 17.00 8.14 -8.02
C ILE A 455 17.99 8.20 -9.20
N ASP A 456 18.86 7.20 -9.35
CA ASP A 456 19.83 7.12 -10.45
C ASP A 456 19.16 6.97 -11.83
N GLN A 457 17.92 6.49 -11.87
CA GLN A 457 17.14 6.34 -13.11
C GLN A 457 16.46 7.66 -13.52
N TYR A 458 16.31 8.60 -12.59
CA TYR A 458 15.56 9.84 -12.76
C TYR A 458 16.34 11.07 -12.26
N PRO A 459 17.46 11.44 -12.90
CA PRO A 459 18.11 12.72 -12.62
C PRO A 459 17.14 13.89 -12.88
N ASP A 460 17.30 15.00 -12.14
CA ASP A 460 16.36 16.14 -12.16
C ASP A 460 16.04 16.65 -13.57
N SER A 461 17.04 16.67 -14.47
CA SER A 461 16.86 17.07 -15.87
C SER A 461 15.89 16.19 -16.68
N ILE A 462 15.73 14.92 -16.31
CA ILE A 462 14.77 13.99 -16.90
C ILE A 462 13.40 14.19 -16.28
N ILE A 463 13.33 14.35 -14.94
CA ILE A 463 12.06 14.62 -14.22
C ILE A 463 11.39 15.87 -14.79
N ASP A 464 12.14 16.97 -14.94
CA ASP A 464 11.59 18.24 -15.42
C ASP A 464 11.04 18.14 -16.85
N LYS A 465 11.71 17.38 -17.73
CA LYS A 465 11.22 17.11 -19.09
C LYS A 465 9.95 16.26 -19.10
N ILE A 466 9.87 15.26 -18.23
CA ILE A 466 8.67 14.40 -18.12
C ILE A 466 7.48 15.25 -17.67
N VAL A 467 7.65 16.10 -16.66
CA VAL A 467 6.58 16.94 -16.12
C VAL A 467 6.13 18.01 -17.10
N GLN A 468 7.06 18.69 -17.81
CA GLN A 468 6.72 19.71 -18.80
C GLN A 468 5.88 19.16 -19.97
N ASN A 469 6.06 17.89 -20.32
CA ASN A 469 5.34 17.23 -21.40
C ASN A 469 4.01 16.58 -20.95
N GLN A 470 3.64 16.67 -19.67
CA GLN A 470 2.34 16.17 -19.23
C GLN A 470 1.20 17.10 -19.68
N PRO A 471 0.10 16.57 -20.23
CA PRO A 471 -1.11 17.34 -20.40
C PRO A 471 -1.58 17.80 -19.00
N LYS A 472 -1.82 19.10 -18.83
CA LYS A 472 -2.36 19.65 -17.58
C LYS A 472 -3.63 18.87 -17.23
N LYS A 473 -3.64 18.19 -16.06
CA LYS A 473 -4.87 17.59 -15.53
C LYS A 473 -5.93 18.69 -15.47
N VAL A 474 -6.99 18.55 -16.26
CA VAL A 474 -8.17 19.40 -16.16
C VAL A 474 -8.79 19.05 -14.82
N ASN A 475 -8.71 19.97 -13.85
CA ASN A 475 -9.52 19.88 -12.64
C ASN A 475 -10.98 19.96 -13.11
N ILE A 476 -11.65 18.81 -13.15
CA ILE A 476 -13.11 18.78 -13.27
C ILE A 476 -13.62 19.21 -11.91
N ILE A 477 -13.74 20.52 -11.74
CA ILE A 477 -14.61 21.11 -10.74
C ILE A 477 -16.01 20.69 -11.18
N ASN A 478 -16.57 19.69 -10.50
CA ASN A 478 -18.00 19.40 -10.61
C ASN A 478 -18.74 20.57 -9.93
N GLU A 479 -18.89 21.68 -10.65
CA GLU A 479 -19.97 22.63 -10.38
C GLU A 479 -21.26 21.95 -10.84
N ASN A 480 -22.06 21.46 -9.89
CA ASN A 480 -23.48 21.26 -10.13
C ASN A 480 -24.26 22.01 -9.05
N ASN A 481 -25.10 22.92 -9.56
CA ASN A 481 -26.08 23.75 -8.86
C ASN A 481 -27.02 22.96 -7.94
#